data_AF-A0AAP1BUM2-F1
#
_entry.id   AF-A0AAP1BUM2-F1
#
_cell.length_a   1.000
_cell.length_b   1.000
_cell.length_c   1.000
_cell.angle_alpha   90.00
_cell.angle_beta   90.00
_cell.angle_gamma   90.00
#
_symmetry.space_group_name_H-M   'P 1'
#
loop_
_entity.id
_entity.type
_entity.pdbx_description
1 polymer ?
#
loop_
_entity_poly.entity_id
_entity_poly.type
_entity_poly.pdbx_seq_one_letter_code
_entity_poly.pdbx_strand_id
1 'polypeptide(L)'
;MKTGILSLFILTANIAFAQQKLDNIKIDLPTSGDTGNAFINTVTLKDSDKKTIALTDGNYSIDNGKQKANINIKKGLINGTVTETEEQVKFNFTIENSHITAYNMYNGSDLALDARRDKEKAYFKSYHPNKALKSEGWVSLDKNKYFGRGISKQYSENGTLTGIENDITVSYTAFYPNGNKKEITGVNLFESYNEDGTPENKQYTKNNIRYDDYYYKGKLSTSSYKNKQGNDVKDYYENGQVQKKEIVTSVNGELWLSTYDKSGKLINKQRYSETGAEQATPAH
;
A
#
# COMPACT_ATOMS: atom_id res chain seq x y z
N MET A 1 -30.29 21.88 -75.80
CA MET A 1 -28.87 21.58 -76.09
C MET A 1 -28.07 22.86 -75.86
N LYS A 2 -27.04 22.99 -75.04
CA LYS A 2 -26.35 22.13 -74.08
C LYS A 2 -26.27 22.91 -72.76
N THR A 3 -26.60 22.26 -71.66
CA THR A 3 -26.48 22.71 -70.28
C THR A 3 -25.00 22.93 -69.94
N GLY A 4 -24.66 24.14 -69.46
CA GLY A 4 -23.35 24.44 -68.91
C GLY A 4 -23.19 23.75 -67.56
N ILE A 5 -22.18 22.88 -67.46
CA ILE A 5 -21.78 22.24 -66.21
C ILE A 5 -21.01 23.29 -65.40
N LEU A 6 -21.66 23.82 -64.36
CA LEU A 6 -21.00 24.60 -63.32
C LEU A 6 -20.30 23.61 -62.37
N SER A 7 -19.01 23.36 -62.61
CA SER A 7 -18.19 22.59 -61.69
C SER A 7 -17.95 23.41 -60.41
N LEU A 8 -18.67 23.06 -59.35
CA LEU A 8 -18.43 23.55 -58.01
C LEU A 8 -17.14 22.90 -57.49
N PHE A 9 -16.03 23.64 -57.53
CA PHE A 9 -14.82 23.28 -56.80
C PHE A 9 -15.13 23.39 -55.30
N ILE A 10 -15.46 22.26 -54.67
CA ILE A 10 -15.43 22.14 -53.21
C ILE A 10 -13.95 22.22 -52.83
N LEU A 11 -13.50 23.41 -52.44
CA LEU A 11 -12.28 23.57 -51.67
C LEU A 11 -12.50 22.81 -50.35
N THR A 12 -12.09 21.53 -50.30
CA THR A 12 -11.88 20.87 -49.02
C THR A 12 -10.66 21.55 -48.41
N ALA A 13 -10.92 22.62 -47.65
CA ALA A 13 -9.94 23.21 -46.78
C ALA A 13 -9.39 22.07 -45.91
N ASN A 14 -8.14 21.70 -46.15
CA ASN A 14 -7.33 21.00 -45.18
C ASN A 14 -7.25 21.93 -43.97
N ILE A 15 -8.21 21.81 -43.05
CA ILE A 15 -8.06 22.30 -41.68
C ILE A 15 -6.98 21.41 -41.09
N ALA A 16 -5.72 21.72 -41.40
CA ALA A 16 -4.64 21.42 -40.50
C ALA A 16 -5.08 22.03 -39.18
N PHE A 17 -5.53 21.19 -38.24
CA PHE A 17 -6.08 21.63 -36.97
C PHE A 17 -5.01 22.45 -36.26
N ALA A 18 -5.10 23.77 -36.38
CA ALA A 18 -4.17 24.70 -35.77
C ALA A 18 -4.24 24.49 -34.26
N GLN A 19 -3.11 24.14 -33.65
CA GLN A 19 -3.03 23.98 -32.22
C GLN A 19 -3.09 25.36 -31.57
N GLN A 20 -4.08 25.59 -30.71
CA GLN A 20 -4.25 26.89 -30.04
C GLN A 20 -3.32 26.98 -28.83
N LYS A 21 -2.50 28.03 -28.75
CA LYS A 21 -1.64 28.30 -27.58
C LYS A 21 -2.43 28.97 -26.46
N LEU A 22 -2.26 28.50 -25.23
CA LEU A 22 -2.89 29.03 -24.03
C LEU A 22 -1.82 29.42 -23.01
N ASP A 23 -1.72 30.72 -22.69
CA ASP A 23 -0.66 31.24 -21.83
C ASP A 23 -1.07 31.37 -20.36
N ASN A 24 -2.37 31.54 -20.06
CA ASN A 24 -2.91 31.79 -18.71
C ASN A 24 -3.71 30.61 -18.13
N ILE A 25 -3.57 29.43 -18.72
CA ILE A 25 -4.28 28.22 -18.31
C ILE A 25 -3.27 27.21 -17.77
N LYS A 26 -3.67 26.46 -16.75
CA LYS A 26 -2.90 25.33 -16.22
C LYS A 26 -3.76 24.09 -16.14
N ILE A 27 -3.12 22.94 -16.20
CA ILE A 27 -3.75 21.66 -15.93
C ILE A 27 -3.57 21.38 -14.44
N ASP A 28 -4.68 21.15 -13.72
CA ASP A 28 -4.65 20.84 -12.30
C ASP A 28 -4.25 19.37 -12.11
N LEU A 29 -3.00 19.18 -11.68
CA LEU A 29 -2.39 17.88 -11.50
C LEU A 29 -2.10 17.64 -10.00
N PRO A 30 -2.20 16.39 -9.55
CA PRO A 30 -1.82 16.02 -8.18
C PRO A 30 -0.29 16.04 -8.06
N THR A 31 0.27 17.13 -7.53
CA THR A 31 1.74 17.33 -7.39
C THR A 31 2.33 16.79 -6.08
N SER A 32 1.54 16.08 -5.26
CA SER A 32 1.97 15.67 -3.91
C SER A 32 2.78 14.37 -3.83
N GLY A 33 3.11 13.71 -4.95
CA GLY A 33 3.88 12.46 -4.96
C GLY A 33 3.14 11.22 -4.43
N ASP A 34 1.91 11.38 -3.95
CA ASP A 34 1.04 10.26 -3.57
C ASP A 34 0.47 9.59 -4.83
N THR A 35 1.15 8.53 -5.26
CA THR A 35 0.80 7.71 -6.42
C THR A 35 -0.64 7.23 -6.42
N GLY A 36 -1.22 6.92 -5.25
CA GLY A 36 -2.59 6.44 -5.17
C GLY A 36 -3.59 7.53 -5.55
N ASN A 37 -3.39 8.71 -4.96
CA ASN A 37 -4.23 9.87 -5.22
C ASN A 37 -4.10 10.41 -6.65
N ALA A 38 -2.95 10.18 -7.30
CA ALA A 38 -2.73 10.65 -8.67
C ALA A 38 -3.68 10.01 -9.70
N PHE A 39 -3.96 8.72 -9.56
CA PHE A 39 -4.83 7.98 -10.51
C PHE A 39 -6.32 8.03 -10.15
N ILE A 40 -6.67 8.47 -8.95
CA ILE A 40 -8.05 8.52 -8.45
C ILE A 40 -8.81 9.71 -9.02
N ASN A 41 -8.15 10.87 -9.13
CA ASN A 41 -8.80 12.13 -9.47
C ASN A 41 -8.88 12.36 -10.98
N THR A 42 -9.92 13.06 -11.40
CA THR A 42 -10.03 13.59 -12.76
C THR A 42 -9.23 14.88 -12.88
N VAL A 43 -8.47 15.00 -13.96
CA VAL A 43 -7.75 16.20 -14.32
C VAL A 43 -8.72 17.28 -14.77
N THR A 44 -8.46 18.53 -14.37
CA THR A 44 -9.24 19.70 -14.77
C THR A 44 -8.33 20.81 -15.30
N LEU A 45 -8.90 21.75 -16.07
CA LEU A 45 -8.21 22.96 -16.50
C LEU A 45 -8.58 24.10 -15.56
N LYS A 46 -7.59 24.90 -15.17
CA LYS A 46 -7.78 26.09 -14.32
C LYS A 46 -7.22 27.33 -14.99
N ASP A 47 -7.90 28.44 -14.82
CA ASP A 47 -7.40 29.77 -15.20
C ASP A 47 -6.44 30.36 -14.14
N SER A 48 -6.01 31.60 -14.35
CA SER A 48 -5.17 32.37 -13.42
C SER A 48 -5.82 32.59 -12.05
N ASP A 49 -7.15 32.64 -11.99
CA ASP A 49 -7.93 32.77 -10.75
C ASP A 49 -8.12 31.42 -10.03
N LYS A 50 -7.53 30.34 -10.56
CA LYS A 50 -7.72 28.95 -10.11
C LYS A 50 -9.15 28.44 -10.29
N LYS A 51 -9.98 29.08 -11.10
CA LYS A 51 -11.32 28.62 -11.43
C LYS A 51 -11.25 27.54 -12.49
N THR A 52 -12.07 26.50 -12.33
CA THR A 52 -12.19 25.45 -13.33
C THR A 52 -12.81 26.01 -14.61
N ILE A 53 -12.18 25.73 -15.74
CA ILE A 53 -12.65 26.14 -17.07
C ILE A 53 -12.93 24.93 -17.94
N ALA A 54 -13.91 25.07 -18.83
CA ALA A 54 -14.19 24.10 -19.88
C ALA A 54 -13.78 24.71 -21.22
N LEU A 55 -13.00 23.96 -22.00
CA LEU A 55 -12.66 24.32 -23.37
C LEU A 55 -13.58 23.58 -24.34
N THR A 56 -13.77 24.17 -25.52
CA THR A 56 -14.43 23.49 -26.63
C THR A 56 -13.56 22.36 -27.18
N ASP A 57 -14.15 21.48 -27.99
CA ASP A 57 -13.40 20.43 -28.66
C ASP A 57 -12.32 21.02 -29.58
N GLY A 58 -11.09 20.51 -29.49
CA GLY A 58 -9.95 21.09 -30.18
C GLY A 58 -8.59 20.62 -29.68
N ASN A 59 -7.53 21.08 -30.33
CA ASN A 59 -6.14 20.82 -29.95
C ASN A 59 -5.51 22.08 -29.35
N TYR A 60 -4.86 21.94 -28.20
CA TYR A 60 -4.29 23.05 -27.44
C TYR A 60 -2.85 22.77 -27.05
N SER A 61 -2.04 23.82 -26.98
CA SER A 61 -0.73 23.82 -26.33
C SER A 61 -0.76 24.76 -25.13
N ILE A 62 -0.13 24.34 -24.04
CA ILE A 62 0.08 25.18 -22.85
C ILE A 62 1.60 25.29 -22.67
N ASP A 63 2.10 26.51 -22.51
CA ASP A 63 3.48 26.78 -22.09
C ASP A 63 3.47 28.01 -21.18
N ASN A 64 3.42 27.78 -19.86
CA ASN A 64 3.30 28.83 -18.85
C ASN A 64 4.54 28.89 -17.93
N GLY A 65 5.69 28.39 -18.41
CA GLY A 65 6.96 28.34 -17.67
C GLY A 65 7.06 27.22 -16.63
N LYS A 66 5.95 26.84 -15.97
CA LYS A 66 5.90 25.69 -15.04
C LYS A 66 5.40 24.42 -15.70
N GLN A 67 4.46 24.56 -16.63
CA GLN A 67 3.86 23.45 -17.36
C GLN A 67 4.03 23.63 -18.87
N LYS A 68 4.35 22.53 -19.54
CA LYS A 68 4.31 22.37 -20.98
C LYS A 68 3.37 21.23 -21.32
N ALA A 69 2.30 21.50 -22.05
CA ALA A 69 1.30 20.49 -22.38
C ALA A 69 0.90 20.53 -23.85
N ASN A 70 0.61 19.36 -24.41
CA ASN A 70 -0.08 19.20 -25.67
C ASN A 70 -1.33 18.36 -25.39
N ILE A 71 -2.51 18.98 -25.52
CA ILE A 71 -3.77 18.34 -25.16
C ILE A 71 -4.80 18.41 -26.29
N ASN A 72 -5.65 17.40 -26.34
CA ASN A 72 -6.84 17.33 -27.17
C ASN A 72 -8.08 17.27 -26.28
N ILE A 73 -9.03 18.16 -26.54
CA ILE A 73 -10.35 18.16 -25.90
C ILE A 73 -11.34 17.52 -26.86
N LYS A 74 -12.06 16.51 -26.39
CA LYS A 74 -13.13 15.84 -27.15
C LYS A 74 -14.30 15.51 -26.25
N LYS A 75 -15.49 16.03 -26.56
CA LYS A 75 -16.68 15.93 -25.71
C LYS A 75 -16.40 16.38 -24.27
N GLY A 76 -15.61 17.44 -24.10
CA GLY A 76 -15.21 17.97 -22.80
C GLY A 76 -14.20 17.12 -22.01
N LEU A 77 -13.67 16.04 -22.59
CA LEU A 77 -12.64 15.20 -21.97
C LEU A 77 -11.24 15.56 -22.45
N ILE A 78 -10.29 15.59 -21.52
CA ILE A 78 -8.89 15.97 -21.76
C ILE A 78 -8.09 14.72 -22.12
N ASN A 79 -7.29 14.80 -23.19
CA ASN A 79 -6.34 13.77 -23.59
C ASN A 79 -5.01 14.42 -23.91
N GLY A 80 -3.89 13.75 -23.70
CA GLY A 80 -2.57 14.23 -24.14
C GLY A 80 -1.48 14.07 -23.10
N THR A 81 -0.45 14.90 -23.20
CA THR A 81 0.75 14.82 -22.35
C THR A 81 1.04 16.15 -21.69
N VAL A 82 1.48 16.10 -20.44
CA VAL A 82 1.86 17.28 -19.66
C VAL A 82 3.23 17.05 -19.05
N THR A 83 4.12 18.02 -19.16
CA THR A 83 5.34 18.12 -18.38
C THR A 83 5.17 19.26 -17.39
N GLU A 84 5.37 18.97 -16.11
CA GLU A 84 5.37 19.96 -15.03
C GLU A 84 6.75 19.98 -14.38
N THR A 85 7.29 21.17 -14.15
CA THR A 85 8.61 21.35 -13.52
C THR A 85 8.46 22.23 -12.30
N GLU A 86 8.81 21.67 -11.15
CA GLU A 86 8.89 22.37 -9.87
C GLU A 86 10.32 22.26 -9.35
N GLU A 87 11.04 23.38 -9.33
CA GLU A 87 12.46 23.43 -8.97
C GLU A 87 13.31 22.43 -9.79
N GLN A 88 13.87 21.41 -9.14
CA GLN A 88 14.67 20.35 -9.79
C GLN A 88 13.86 19.09 -10.10
N VAL A 89 12.57 19.06 -9.74
CA VAL A 89 11.70 17.91 -9.95
C VAL A 89 10.89 18.11 -11.23
N LYS A 90 10.96 17.11 -12.11
CA LYS A 90 10.18 17.09 -13.36
C LYS A 90 9.20 15.93 -13.34
N PHE A 91 7.94 16.25 -13.60
CA PHE A 91 6.88 15.28 -13.79
C PHE A 91 6.45 15.22 -15.25
N ASN A 92 6.30 14.01 -15.77
CA ASN A 92 5.72 13.78 -17.09
C ASN A 92 4.44 12.98 -16.91
N PHE A 93 3.30 13.47 -17.40
CA PHE A 93 2.00 12.83 -17.30
C PHE A 93 1.45 12.48 -18.67
N THR A 94 0.74 11.35 -18.74
CA THR A 94 -0.14 10.99 -19.85
C THR A 94 -1.57 10.98 -19.34
N ILE A 95 -2.47 11.62 -20.08
CA ILE A 95 -3.88 11.79 -19.73
C ILE A 95 -4.74 11.20 -20.84
N GLU A 96 -5.72 10.38 -20.47
CA GLU A 96 -6.77 9.88 -21.35
C GLU A 96 -8.12 10.02 -20.67
N ASN A 97 -9.10 10.55 -21.39
CA ASN A 97 -10.46 10.78 -20.89
C ASN A 97 -10.49 11.51 -19.53
N SER A 98 -9.66 12.55 -19.38
CA SER A 98 -9.45 13.32 -18.16
C SER A 98 -8.89 12.53 -16.97
N HIS A 99 -8.35 11.34 -17.19
CA HIS A 99 -7.66 10.56 -16.16
C HIS A 99 -6.18 10.43 -16.49
N ILE A 100 -5.33 10.53 -15.47
CA ILE A 100 -3.92 10.17 -15.62
C ILE A 100 -3.85 8.66 -15.90
N THR A 101 -3.13 8.26 -16.94
CA THR A 101 -2.90 6.86 -17.30
C THR A 101 -1.44 6.44 -17.10
N ALA A 102 -0.53 7.39 -17.06
CA ALA A 102 0.85 7.17 -16.64
C ALA A 102 1.45 8.46 -16.12
N TYR A 103 2.41 8.35 -15.20
CA TYR A 103 3.31 9.46 -14.92
C TYR A 103 4.68 9.02 -14.41
N ASN A 104 5.67 9.86 -14.68
CA ASN A 104 7.05 9.67 -14.28
C ASN A 104 7.52 10.89 -13.50
N MET A 105 8.30 10.67 -12.44
CA MET A 105 8.97 11.72 -11.67
C MET A 105 10.47 11.59 -11.85
N TYR A 106 11.14 12.70 -12.12
CA TYR A 106 12.59 12.80 -12.23
C TYR A 106 13.11 13.82 -11.23
N ASN A 107 14.20 13.49 -10.54
CA ASN A 107 14.99 14.43 -9.75
C ASN A 107 16.24 14.77 -10.57
N GLY A 108 16.27 15.96 -11.17
CA GLY A 108 17.25 16.28 -12.22
C GLY A 108 17.07 15.36 -13.43
N SER A 109 18.11 14.58 -13.76
CA SER A 109 18.06 13.59 -14.85
C SER A 109 17.66 12.18 -14.40
N ASP A 110 17.60 11.92 -13.09
CA ASP A 110 17.41 10.57 -12.56
C ASP A 110 15.93 10.25 -12.38
N LEU A 111 15.49 9.12 -12.94
CA LEU A 111 14.12 8.61 -12.76
C LEU A 111 13.93 8.19 -11.30
N ALA A 112 13.03 8.87 -10.60
CA ALA A 112 12.71 8.60 -9.20
C ALA A 112 11.41 7.80 -9.04
N LEU A 113 10.47 7.92 -9.97
CA LEU A 113 9.20 7.20 -9.97
C LEU A 113 8.70 6.93 -11.38
N ASP A 114 8.16 5.74 -11.61
CA ASP A 114 7.45 5.33 -12.80
C ASP A 114 6.13 4.68 -12.40
N ALA A 115 5.01 5.26 -12.83
CA ALA A 115 3.68 4.78 -12.45
C ALA A 115 2.75 4.74 -13.65
N ARG A 116 1.89 3.71 -13.69
CA ARG A 116 0.95 3.48 -14.79
C ARG A 116 -0.35 2.88 -14.32
N ARG A 117 -1.42 3.24 -15.02
CA ARG A 117 -2.74 2.64 -14.89
C ARG A 117 -2.85 1.44 -15.82
N ASP A 118 -3.49 0.40 -15.33
CA ASP A 118 -3.97 -0.74 -16.11
C ASP A 118 -5.34 -1.12 -15.55
N LYS A 119 -6.38 -0.70 -16.28
CA LYS A 119 -7.79 -0.84 -15.89
C LYS A 119 -8.06 -0.25 -14.49
N GLU A 120 -8.39 -1.12 -13.54
CA GLU A 120 -8.74 -0.81 -12.16
C GLU A 120 -7.56 -0.95 -11.21
N LYS A 121 -6.33 -0.96 -11.71
CA LYS A 121 -5.11 -0.93 -10.89
C LYS A 121 -4.17 0.14 -11.39
N ALA A 122 -3.49 0.80 -10.45
CA ALA A 122 -2.32 1.60 -10.75
C ALA A 122 -1.08 0.91 -10.18
N TYR A 123 -0.07 0.70 -11.01
CA TYR A 123 1.20 0.12 -10.65
C TYR A 123 2.23 1.23 -10.51
N PHE A 124 3.20 1.06 -9.63
CA PHE A 124 4.29 2.01 -9.45
C PHE A 124 5.61 1.32 -9.15
N LYS A 125 6.69 2.00 -9.51
CA LYS A 125 8.08 1.69 -9.12
C LYS A 125 8.78 2.98 -8.75
N SER A 126 9.44 3.00 -7.60
CA SER A 126 10.32 4.10 -7.20
C SER A 126 11.77 3.62 -7.10
N TYR A 127 12.71 4.55 -7.24
CA TYR A 127 14.13 4.23 -7.33
C TYR A 127 14.94 5.08 -6.36
N HIS A 128 16.05 4.51 -5.88
CA HIS A 128 17.10 5.23 -5.16
C HIS A 128 17.93 6.06 -6.16
N PRO A 129 18.73 7.06 -5.70
CA PRO A 129 19.60 7.84 -6.58
C PRO A 129 20.60 6.98 -7.40
N ASN A 130 21.02 5.84 -6.85
CA ASN A 130 21.88 4.87 -7.53
C ASN A 130 21.15 4.00 -8.58
N LYS A 131 19.86 4.28 -8.85
CA LYS A 131 18.96 3.56 -9.77
C LYS A 131 18.53 2.17 -9.30
N ALA A 132 18.90 1.75 -8.09
CA ALA A 132 18.36 0.54 -7.49
C ALA A 132 16.86 0.72 -7.22
N LEU A 133 16.08 -0.36 -7.37
CA LEU A 133 14.67 -0.35 -7.04
C LEU A 133 14.52 -0.06 -5.54
N LYS A 134 13.72 0.95 -5.20
CA LYS A 134 13.44 1.35 -3.81
C LYS A 134 12.11 0.78 -3.34
N SER A 135 11.09 0.88 -4.18
CA SER A 135 9.80 0.24 -3.92
C SER A 135 9.08 -0.09 -5.21
N GLU A 136 8.19 -1.07 -5.15
CA GLU A 136 7.24 -1.33 -6.22
C GLU A 136 5.91 -1.81 -5.64
N GLY A 137 4.83 -1.61 -6.36
CA GLY A 137 3.54 -2.06 -5.87
C GLY A 137 2.40 -1.76 -6.81
N TRP A 138 1.20 -1.94 -6.28
CA TRP A 138 -0.03 -1.59 -6.96
C TRP A 138 -1.07 -1.11 -5.96
N VAL A 139 -1.99 -0.26 -6.43
CA VAL A 139 -3.17 0.19 -5.70
C VAL A 139 -4.43 -0.11 -6.51
N SER A 140 -5.54 -0.40 -5.84
CA SER A 140 -6.84 -0.60 -6.50
C SER A 140 -7.49 0.75 -6.83
N LEU A 141 -8.00 0.84 -8.05
CA LEU A 141 -8.85 1.93 -8.54
C LEU A 141 -10.32 1.48 -8.66
N ASP A 142 -10.64 0.23 -8.30
CA ASP A 142 -12.02 -0.26 -8.22
C ASP A 142 -12.72 0.35 -7.00
N LYS A 143 -13.70 1.21 -7.25
CA LYS A 143 -14.51 1.87 -6.21
C LYS A 143 -15.30 0.90 -5.34
N ASN A 144 -15.57 -0.30 -5.85
CA ASN A 144 -16.31 -1.34 -5.15
C ASN A 144 -15.40 -2.33 -4.42
N LYS A 145 -14.08 -2.27 -4.64
CA LYS A 145 -13.13 -3.24 -4.09
C LYS A 145 -11.77 -2.63 -3.77
N TYR A 146 -11.52 -2.49 -2.47
CA TYR A 146 -10.24 -2.04 -1.92
C TYR A 146 -9.75 -0.70 -2.48
N PHE A 147 -10.66 0.19 -2.88
CA PHE A 147 -10.33 1.47 -3.49
C PHE A 147 -9.26 2.25 -2.70
N GLY A 148 -8.20 2.67 -3.39
CA GLY A 148 -7.07 3.40 -2.80
C GLY A 148 -6.13 2.54 -1.94
N ARG A 149 -6.40 1.24 -1.78
CA ARG A 149 -5.56 0.29 -1.02
C ARG A 149 -4.81 -0.63 -1.96
N GLY A 150 -3.64 -1.05 -1.52
CA GLY A 150 -2.71 -1.80 -2.34
C GLY A 150 -1.82 -2.77 -1.60
N ILE A 151 -0.83 -3.27 -2.34
CA ILE A 151 0.30 -4.00 -1.78
C ILE A 151 1.57 -3.41 -2.37
N SER A 152 2.52 -3.09 -1.50
CA SER A 152 3.82 -2.56 -1.88
C SER A 152 4.95 -3.40 -1.30
N LYS A 153 6.09 -3.39 -1.99
CA LYS A 153 7.35 -3.98 -1.57
C LYS A 153 8.37 -2.88 -1.44
N GLN A 154 9.25 -3.02 -0.45
CA GLN A 154 10.30 -2.06 -0.14
C GLN A 154 11.65 -2.77 -0.19
N TYR A 155 12.65 -2.08 -0.74
CA TYR A 155 13.97 -2.61 -0.97
C TYR A 155 15.03 -1.62 -0.50
N SER A 156 16.09 -2.17 0.11
CA SER A 156 17.30 -1.42 0.42
C SER A 156 18.12 -1.12 -0.84
N GLU A 157 19.09 -0.21 -0.75
CA GLU A 157 19.90 0.23 -1.90
C GLU A 157 20.68 -0.91 -2.59
N ASN A 158 20.96 -2.01 -1.89
CA ASN A 158 21.64 -3.18 -2.44
C ASN A 158 20.67 -4.19 -3.10
N GLY A 159 19.37 -3.85 -3.18
CA GLY A 159 18.34 -4.69 -3.77
C GLY A 159 17.69 -5.71 -2.83
N THR A 160 18.09 -5.77 -1.55
CA THR A 160 17.49 -6.69 -0.59
C THR A 160 16.07 -6.24 -0.22
N LEU A 161 15.11 -7.16 -0.30
CA LEU A 161 13.73 -6.94 0.16
C LEU A 161 13.73 -6.71 1.68
N THR A 162 13.22 -5.55 2.12
CA THR A 162 13.16 -5.18 3.54
C THR A 162 11.75 -5.26 4.10
N GLY A 163 10.74 -5.07 3.26
CA GLY A 163 9.36 -4.95 3.71
C GLY A 163 8.32 -5.26 2.64
N ILE A 164 7.16 -5.76 3.07
CA ILE A 164 5.93 -5.81 2.29
C ILE A 164 4.82 -5.16 3.12
N GLU A 165 4.22 -4.11 2.58
CA GLU A 165 3.05 -3.45 3.13
C GLU A 165 1.80 -3.91 2.38
N ASN A 166 0.77 -4.31 3.12
CA ASN A 166 -0.50 -4.77 2.57
C ASN A 166 -1.64 -4.00 3.21
N ASP A 167 -2.10 -2.95 2.54
CA ASP A 167 -3.17 -2.07 3.02
C ASP A 167 -4.53 -2.76 2.98
N ILE A 168 -4.67 -3.82 2.18
CA ILE A 168 -5.92 -4.59 2.07
C ILE A 168 -6.19 -5.31 3.38
N THR A 169 -5.17 -5.98 3.92
CA THR A 169 -5.25 -6.69 5.21
C THR A 169 -4.77 -5.85 6.39
N VAL A 170 -4.27 -4.63 6.13
CA VAL A 170 -3.68 -3.73 7.13
C VAL A 170 -2.58 -4.45 7.91
N SER A 171 -1.62 -4.97 7.15
CA SER A 171 -0.50 -5.72 7.71
C SER A 171 0.82 -5.36 7.04
N TYR A 172 1.91 -5.44 7.80
CA TYR A 172 3.27 -5.24 7.34
C TYR A 172 4.10 -6.49 7.61
N THR A 173 4.96 -6.89 6.68
CA THR A 173 5.93 -7.98 6.86
C THR A 173 7.33 -7.42 6.71
N ALA A 174 8.19 -7.60 7.70
CA ALA A 174 9.60 -7.27 7.64
C ALA A 174 10.46 -8.50 7.33
N PHE A 175 11.63 -8.28 6.75
CA PHE A 175 12.56 -9.34 6.35
C PHE A 175 13.96 -9.12 6.92
N TYR A 176 14.65 -10.21 7.21
CA TYR A 176 16.10 -10.22 7.43
C TYR A 176 16.86 -10.04 6.10
N PRO A 177 18.14 -9.64 6.14
CA PRO A 177 18.96 -9.51 4.94
C PRO A 177 19.09 -10.81 4.11
N ASN A 178 18.95 -11.97 4.75
CA ASN A 178 18.98 -13.28 4.08
C ASN A 178 17.67 -13.64 3.35
N GLY A 179 16.65 -12.77 3.42
CA GLY A 179 15.34 -12.96 2.79
C GLY A 179 14.32 -13.73 3.64
N ASN A 180 14.69 -14.22 4.81
CA ASN A 180 13.73 -14.82 5.74
C ASN A 180 12.85 -13.73 6.36
N LYS A 181 11.60 -14.11 6.68
CA LYS A 181 10.72 -13.22 7.43
C LYS A 181 11.31 -12.95 8.80
N LYS A 182 11.18 -11.71 9.26
CA LYS A 182 11.52 -11.29 10.62
C LYS A 182 10.27 -11.18 11.46
N GLU A 183 9.28 -10.45 10.95
CA GLU A 183 8.04 -10.22 11.67
C GLU A 183 6.88 -9.95 10.71
N ILE A 184 5.67 -10.24 11.16
CA ILE A 184 4.43 -9.80 10.53
C ILE A 184 3.62 -9.09 11.59
N THR A 185 3.21 -7.85 11.31
CA THR A 185 2.36 -7.05 12.21
C THR A 185 1.07 -6.67 11.49
N GLY A 186 -0.03 -6.57 12.23
CA GLY A 186 -1.31 -6.15 11.68
C GLY A 186 -2.41 -6.12 12.74
N VAL A 187 -3.63 -5.81 12.31
CA VAL A 187 -4.79 -5.77 13.23
C VAL A 187 -5.05 -7.18 13.78
N ASN A 188 -4.81 -7.38 15.08
CA ASN A 188 -4.92 -8.68 15.76
C ASN A 188 -4.01 -9.80 15.20
N LEU A 189 -2.91 -9.41 14.56
CA LEU A 189 -1.92 -10.32 14.02
C LEU A 189 -0.54 -9.84 14.46
N PHE A 190 0.21 -10.73 15.10
CA PHE A 190 1.64 -10.54 15.31
C PHE A 190 2.31 -11.89 15.12
N GLU A 191 3.37 -11.95 14.33
CA GLU A 191 4.22 -13.14 14.20
C GLU A 191 5.68 -12.67 14.21
N SER A 192 6.55 -13.32 14.98
CA SER A 192 8.00 -13.12 14.90
C SER A 192 8.72 -14.42 14.56
N TYR A 193 9.87 -14.28 13.93
CA TYR A 193 10.65 -15.36 13.38
C TYR A 193 12.14 -15.14 13.68
N ASN A 194 12.83 -16.25 13.94
CA ASN A 194 14.28 -16.26 14.03
C ASN A 194 14.92 -16.04 12.65
N GLU A 195 16.19 -15.66 12.63
CA GLU A 195 16.94 -15.41 11.38
C GLU A 195 17.03 -16.65 10.46
N ASP A 196 16.96 -17.86 11.02
CA ASP A 196 16.89 -19.12 10.28
C ASP A 196 15.50 -19.41 9.66
N GLY A 197 14.52 -18.53 9.89
CA GLY A 197 13.15 -18.63 9.39
C GLY A 197 12.20 -19.44 10.27
N THR A 198 12.66 -19.98 11.40
CA THR A 198 11.78 -20.68 12.34
C THR A 198 10.88 -19.70 13.10
N PRO A 199 9.60 -20.04 13.35
CA PRO A 199 8.72 -19.18 14.14
C PRO A 199 9.23 -19.10 15.58
N GLU A 200 9.05 -17.94 16.18
CA GLU A 200 9.36 -17.65 17.58
C GLU A 200 8.08 -17.33 18.35
N ASN A 201 7.25 -16.43 17.83
CA ASN A 201 6.00 -16.02 18.45
C ASN A 201 4.88 -15.88 17.40
N LYS A 202 3.65 -16.18 17.81
CA LYS A 202 2.46 -15.98 16.98
C LYS A 202 1.26 -15.61 17.85
N GLN A 203 0.76 -14.39 17.66
CA GLN A 203 -0.46 -13.90 18.27
C GLN A 203 -1.57 -13.76 17.23
N TYR A 204 -2.72 -14.34 17.54
CA TYR A 204 -3.86 -14.38 16.65
C TYR A 204 -5.16 -14.55 17.43
N THR A 205 -6.27 -14.19 16.79
CA THR A 205 -7.61 -14.41 17.33
C THR A 205 -8.28 -15.59 16.63
N LYS A 206 -8.76 -16.55 17.40
CA LYS A 206 -9.57 -17.69 16.91
C LYS A 206 -10.78 -17.86 17.83
N ASN A 207 -11.98 -17.94 17.25
CA ASN A 207 -13.24 -18.07 18.01
C ASN A 207 -13.40 -17.01 19.11
N ASN A 208 -13.06 -15.75 18.80
CA ASN A 208 -13.06 -14.61 19.74
C ASN A 208 -12.12 -14.75 20.96
N ILE A 209 -11.15 -15.67 20.91
CA ILE A 209 -10.10 -15.82 21.91
C ILE A 209 -8.78 -15.41 21.27
N ARG A 210 -8.04 -14.50 21.93
CA ARG A 210 -6.67 -14.15 21.55
C ARG A 210 -5.71 -15.16 22.15
N TYR A 211 -4.88 -15.73 21.30
CA TYR A 211 -3.80 -16.64 21.64
C TYR A 211 -2.46 -15.92 21.50
N ASP A 212 -1.52 -16.30 22.36
CA ASP A 212 -0.11 -15.93 22.32
C ASP A 212 0.73 -17.22 22.36
N ASP A 213 1.13 -17.69 21.18
CA ASP A 213 1.85 -18.94 20.98
C ASP A 213 3.36 -18.68 20.89
N TYR A 214 4.14 -19.35 21.73
CA TYR A 214 5.61 -19.31 21.70
C TYR A 214 6.17 -20.62 21.18
N TYR A 215 7.20 -20.50 20.35
CA TYR A 215 7.85 -21.59 19.67
C TYR A 215 9.30 -21.70 20.14
N TYR A 216 9.76 -22.93 20.34
CA TYR A 216 11.15 -23.22 20.65
C TYR A 216 11.68 -24.18 19.58
N LYS A 217 12.75 -23.78 18.88
CA LYS A 217 13.33 -24.54 17.76
C LYS A 217 12.27 -24.94 16.71
N GLY A 218 11.39 -24.00 16.37
CA GLY A 218 10.31 -24.17 15.40
C GLY A 218 9.14 -25.06 15.85
N LYS A 219 9.12 -25.52 17.11
CA LYS A 219 8.00 -26.32 17.67
C LYS A 219 7.22 -25.50 18.68
N LEU A 220 5.89 -25.60 18.65
CA LEU A 220 5.03 -24.96 19.65
C LEU A 220 5.43 -25.46 21.05
N SER A 221 5.80 -24.52 21.91
CA SER A 221 6.27 -24.76 23.27
C SER A 221 5.20 -24.36 24.28
N THR A 222 4.59 -23.18 24.12
CA THR A 222 3.49 -22.73 24.97
C THR A 222 2.42 -21.99 24.21
N SER A 223 1.18 -22.04 24.68
CA SER A 223 0.07 -21.22 24.20
C SER A 223 -0.61 -20.55 25.38
N SER A 224 -0.68 -19.22 25.38
CA SER A 224 -1.33 -18.43 26.43
C SER A 224 -2.60 -17.77 25.90
N TYR A 225 -3.70 -17.83 26.65
CA TYR A 225 -4.99 -17.27 26.22
C TYR A 225 -5.94 -17.05 27.40
N LYS A 226 -6.98 -16.25 27.21
CA LYS A 226 -8.11 -16.15 28.15
C LYS A 226 -9.21 -17.14 27.78
N ASN A 227 -9.64 -17.99 28.71
CA ASN A 227 -10.73 -18.92 28.45
C ASN A 227 -12.11 -18.23 28.53
N LYS A 228 -13.19 -19.00 28.30
CA LYS A 228 -14.57 -18.48 28.31
C LYS A 228 -15.00 -17.87 29.65
N GLN A 229 -14.34 -18.23 30.75
CA GLN A 229 -14.58 -17.69 32.08
C GLN A 229 -13.73 -16.44 32.36
N GLY A 230 -12.91 -15.99 31.40
CA GLY A 230 -12.01 -14.84 31.53
C GLY A 230 -10.71 -15.15 32.27
N ASN A 231 -10.47 -16.42 32.63
CA ASN A 231 -9.27 -16.86 33.34
C ASN A 231 -8.09 -16.96 32.38
N ASP A 232 -6.90 -16.58 32.83
CA ASP A 232 -5.66 -16.76 32.09
C ASP A 232 -5.27 -18.23 32.10
N VAL A 233 -5.00 -18.77 30.91
CA VAL A 233 -4.60 -20.15 30.68
C VAL A 233 -3.27 -20.17 29.96
N LYS A 234 -2.39 -21.08 30.36
CA LYS A 234 -1.14 -21.39 29.66
C LYS A 234 -0.99 -22.90 29.48
N ASP A 235 -1.00 -23.34 28.23
CA ASP A 235 -0.72 -24.72 27.84
C ASP A 235 0.76 -24.87 27.49
N TYR A 236 1.37 -25.98 27.93
CA TYR A 236 2.75 -26.34 27.64
C TYR A 236 2.77 -27.60 26.78
N TYR A 237 3.54 -27.56 25.70
CA TYR A 237 3.54 -28.57 24.66
C TYR A 237 4.90 -29.27 24.56
N GLU A 238 4.84 -30.56 24.27
CA GLU A 238 6.00 -31.34 23.84
C GLU A 238 5.55 -32.28 22.71
N ASN A 239 6.28 -32.29 21.61
CA ASN A 239 5.96 -33.08 20.40
C ASN A 239 4.50 -32.92 19.94
N GLY A 240 3.96 -31.70 20.03
CA GLY A 240 2.60 -31.36 19.58
C GLY A 240 1.48 -31.81 20.54
N GLN A 241 1.80 -32.31 21.73
CA GLN A 241 0.84 -32.73 22.74
C GLN A 241 0.98 -31.87 24.00
N VAL A 242 -0.15 -31.50 24.61
CA VAL A 242 -0.16 -30.77 25.89
C VAL A 242 0.37 -31.68 26.99
N GLN A 243 1.44 -31.24 27.65
CA GLN A 243 2.04 -31.95 28.79
C GLN A 243 1.60 -31.39 30.13
N LYS A 244 1.33 -30.07 30.18
CA LYS A 244 0.98 -29.34 31.39
C LYS A 244 0.06 -28.18 31.03
N LYS A 245 -0.90 -27.88 31.90
CA LYS A 245 -1.80 -26.73 31.78
C LYS A 245 -1.81 -25.94 33.08
N GLU A 246 -1.72 -24.63 32.98
CA GLU A 246 -1.80 -23.69 34.09
C GLU A 246 -3.02 -22.78 33.91
N ILE A 247 -3.78 -22.56 34.98
CA ILE A 247 -4.96 -21.69 34.98
C ILE A 247 -4.88 -20.76 36.19
N VAL A 248 -4.96 -19.45 35.96
CA VAL A 248 -5.08 -18.43 37.00
C VAL A 248 -6.55 -18.08 37.20
N THR A 249 -7.05 -18.26 38.42
CA THR A 249 -8.46 -17.97 38.79
C THR A 249 -8.52 -17.00 39.95
N SER A 250 -9.52 -16.10 39.96
CA SER A 250 -9.84 -15.27 41.12
C SER A 250 -10.84 -15.99 42.03
N VAL A 251 -10.51 -16.15 43.30
CA VAL A 251 -11.38 -16.74 44.33
C VAL A 251 -11.41 -15.78 45.51
N ASN A 252 -12.57 -15.21 45.80
CA ASN A 252 -12.76 -14.22 46.87
C ASN A 252 -11.81 -13.01 46.78
N GLY A 253 -11.45 -12.59 45.57
CA GLY A 253 -10.52 -11.48 45.33
C GLY A 253 -9.04 -11.86 45.38
N GLU A 254 -8.70 -13.11 45.71
CA GLU A 254 -7.32 -13.61 45.66
C GLU A 254 -7.07 -14.43 44.39
N LEU A 255 -5.90 -14.24 43.78
CA LEU A 255 -5.48 -15.01 42.61
C LEU A 255 -4.84 -16.34 43.01
N TRP A 256 -5.22 -17.40 42.32
CA TRP A 256 -4.73 -18.76 42.52
C TRP A 256 -4.26 -19.36 41.19
N LEU A 257 -3.08 -19.97 41.20
CA LEU A 257 -2.55 -20.73 40.08
C LEU A 257 -2.81 -22.22 40.33
N SER A 258 -3.58 -22.83 39.42
CA SER A 258 -3.82 -24.28 39.39
C SER A 258 -3.05 -24.91 38.24
N THR A 259 -2.26 -25.95 38.52
CA THR A 259 -1.47 -26.68 37.51
C THR A 259 -2.02 -28.09 37.34
N TYR A 260 -2.24 -28.49 36.09
CA TYR A 260 -2.77 -29.79 35.69
C TYR A 260 -1.76 -30.54 34.83
N ASP A 261 -1.70 -31.85 34.98
CA ASP A 261 -0.89 -32.72 34.12
C ASP A 261 -1.57 -33.01 32.77
N LYS A 262 -0.90 -33.75 31.89
CA LYS A 262 -1.38 -34.16 30.56
C LYS A 262 -2.70 -34.96 30.57
N SER A 263 -3.05 -35.59 31.70
CA SER A 263 -4.32 -36.31 31.86
C SER A 263 -5.46 -35.40 32.32
N GLY A 264 -5.15 -34.14 32.67
CA GLY A 264 -6.09 -33.18 33.23
C GLY A 264 -6.23 -33.28 34.76
N LYS A 265 -5.37 -34.04 35.44
CA LYS A 265 -5.39 -34.14 36.91
C LYS A 265 -4.70 -32.93 37.52
N LEU A 266 -5.33 -32.32 38.52
CA LEU A 266 -4.72 -31.24 39.31
C LEU A 266 -3.52 -31.79 40.09
N ILE A 267 -2.34 -31.20 39.87
CA ILE A 267 -1.08 -31.62 40.51
C ILE A 267 -0.51 -30.55 41.46
N ASN A 268 -0.86 -29.28 41.28
CA ASN A 268 -0.47 -28.21 42.18
C ASN A 268 -1.52 -27.11 42.24
N LYS A 269 -1.66 -26.45 43.40
CA LYS A 269 -2.47 -25.25 43.57
C LYS A 269 -1.80 -24.34 44.59
N GLN A 270 -1.50 -23.11 44.18
CA GLN A 270 -0.82 -22.13 45.02
C GLN A 270 -1.38 -20.73 44.81
N ARG A 271 -1.21 -19.86 45.80
CA ARG A 271 -1.53 -18.44 45.67
C ARG A 271 -0.63 -17.83 44.58
N TYR A 272 -1.20 -17.05 43.68
CA TYR A 272 -0.47 -16.41 42.59
C TYR A 272 -0.04 -15.00 43.03
N SER A 273 1.27 -14.74 43.02
CA SER A 273 1.83 -13.41 43.24
C SER A 273 2.37 -12.85 41.92
N GLU A 274 1.94 -11.65 41.53
CA GLU A 274 2.29 -11.02 40.25
C GLU A 274 3.81 -10.79 40.07
N THR A 275 4.59 -10.74 41.16
CA THR A 275 6.06 -10.64 41.13
C THR A 275 6.78 -11.85 40.53
N GLY A 276 6.10 -12.99 40.33
CA GLY A 276 6.67 -14.16 39.65
C GLY A 276 6.64 -14.09 38.12
N ALA A 277 5.93 -13.12 37.54
CA ALA A 277 5.76 -13.00 36.09
C ALA A 277 6.99 -12.39 35.38
N GLU A 278 7.74 -11.49 36.03
CA GLU A 278 8.94 -10.86 35.43
C GLU A 278 10.11 -11.84 35.24
N GLN A 279 10.18 -12.93 36.01
CA GLN A 279 11.28 -13.91 35.92
C GLN A 279 11.06 -15.03 34.89
N ALA A 280 9.89 -15.11 34.25
CA ALA A 280 9.58 -16.11 33.22
C ALA A 280 9.74 -15.58 31.78
N THR A 281 10.04 -14.30 31.61
CA THR A 281 10.58 -13.72 30.37
C THR A 281 12.02 -14.19 30.22
N PRO A 282 12.43 -14.84 29.11
CA PRO A 282 13.84 -15.11 28.89
C PRO A 282 14.55 -13.75 28.86
N ALA A 283 15.56 -13.59 29.72
CA ALA A 283 16.57 -12.57 29.47
C ALA A 283 17.19 -12.86 28.09
N HIS A 284 17.31 -11.81 27.28
CA HIS A 284 17.87 -11.80 25.93
C HIS A 284 19.15 -12.62 25.76
#